data_AF-A0A7X0P085-F1
#
_entry.id   AF-A0A7X0P085-F1
#
_cell.length_a   1.000
_cell.length_b   1.000
_cell.length_c   1.000
_cell.angle_alpha   90.00
_cell.angle_beta   90.00
_cell.angle_gamma   90.00
#
_symmetry.space_group_name_H-M   'P 1'
#
loop_
_entity.id
_entity.type
_entity.pdbx_description
1 polymer ?
#
loop_
_entity_poly.entity_id
_entity_poly.type
_entity_poly.pdbx_seq_one_letter_code
_entity_poly.pdbx_strand_id
1 'polypeptide(L)' 'MGQWRGPGGILVEAIIMDDRPLLRVSHHVNGRTYLRGYCATVADLGEHGVDLAELVEDRPLDHL' A
#
# COMPACT_ATOMS: atom_id res chain seq x y z
N MET A 1 11.42 -2.26 3.66
CA MET A 1 10.46 -1.25 3.12
C MET A 1 9.10 -1.56 3.70
N GLY A 2 8.35 -0.54 4.11
CA GLY A 2 7.09 -0.71 4.83
C GLY A 2 5.97 -1.27 3.96
N GLN A 3 5.15 -2.12 4.54
CA GLN A 3 3.98 -2.73 3.93
C GLN A 3 2.83 -2.65 4.92
N TRP A 4 1.67 -2.20 4.46
CA TRP A 4 0.47 -2.04 5.29
C TRP A 4 -0.72 -2.73 4.65
N ARG A 5 -1.53 -3.40 5.47
CA ARG A 5 -2.80 -3.99 5.08
C ARG A 5 -3.94 -3.10 5.54
N GLY A 6 -4.89 -2.88 4.64
CA GLY A 6 -6.17 -2.28 4.95
C GLY A 6 -7.32 -3.28 4.82
N PRO A 7 -8.54 -2.87 5.18
CA PRO A 7 -9.74 -3.69 5.05
C PRO A 7 -10.00 -4.14 3.61
N GLY A 8 -10.80 -5.19 3.47
CA GLY A 8 -11.21 -5.73 2.17
C GLY A 8 -10.07 -6.36 1.36
N GLY A 9 -8.86 -6.49 1.90
CA GLY A 9 -7.69 -7.02 1.18
C GLY A 9 -6.84 -5.94 0.51
N ILE A 10 -7.00 -4.67 0.88
CA ILE A 10 -6.12 -3.59 0.42
C ILE A 10 -4.70 -3.85 0.94
N LEU A 11 -3.73 -3.62 0.06
CA LEU A 11 -2.30 -3.69 0.33
C LEU A 11 -1.65 -2.40 -0.15
N VAL A 12 -0.92 -1.73 0.74
CA VAL A 12 -0.12 -0.55 0.43
C VAL A 12 1.34 -0.88 0.70
N GLU A 13 2.20 -0.64 -0.28
CA GLU A 13 3.63 -0.91 -0.18
C GLU A 13 4.44 0.34 -0.53
N ALA A 14 5.41 0.69 0.30
CA ALA A 14 6.41 1.68 -0.07
C ALA A 14 7.43 1.04 -1.03
N ILE A 15 7.58 1.62 -2.22
CA ILE A 15 8.48 1.12 -3.27
C ILE A 15 9.33 2.26 -3.84
N ILE A 16 10.38 1.91 -4.58
CA ILE A 16 11.13 2.82 -5.46
C ILE A 16 10.83 2.43 -6.90
N MET A 17 10.39 3.40 -7.70
CA MET A 17 10.15 3.26 -9.13
C MET A 17 10.85 4.40 -9.85
N ASP A 18 11.74 4.08 -10.80
CA ASP A 18 12.55 5.07 -11.53
C ASP A 18 13.18 6.14 -10.61
N ASP A 19 13.85 5.67 -9.55
CA ASP A 19 14.49 6.47 -8.50
C ASP A 19 13.55 7.38 -7.68
N ARG A 20 12.23 7.15 -7.76
CA ARG A 20 11.23 7.91 -7.01
C ARG A 20 10.52 7.03 -5.98
N PRO A 21 10.39 7.48 -4.72
CA PRO A 21 9.57 6.79 -3.73
C PRO A 21 8.09 6.94 -4.09
N LEU A 22 7.37 5.83 -4.11
CA LEU A 22 5.92 5.78 -4.37
C LEU A 22 5.26 4.79 -3.39
N LEU A 23 3.94 4.93 -3.27
CA LEU A 23 3.10 3.93 -2.62
C LEU A 23 2.37 3.14 -3.71
N ARG A 24 2.62 1.82 -3.77
CA ARG A 24 1.86 0.92 -4.63
C ARG A 24 0.61 0.47 -3.88
N VAL A 25 -0.55 0.70 -4.47
CA VAL A 25 -1.84 0.22 -3.94
C VAL A 25 -2.29 -0.99 -4.75
N SER A 26 -2.50 -2.10 -4.07
CA SER A 26 -3.02 -3.34 -4.64
C SER A 26 -4.21 -3.84 -3.85
N HIS A 27 -5.03 -4.70 -4.47
CA HIS A 27 -6.18 -5.33 -3.85
C HIS A 27 -6.08 -6.85 -3.99
N HIS A 28 -5.98 -7.55 -2.87
CA HIS A 28 -5.94 -9.00 -2.82
C HIS A 28 -7.35 -9.57 -2.60
N VAL A 29 -7.90 -10.22 -3.63
CA VAL A 29 -9.26 -10.79 -3.63
C VAL A 29 -9.22 -12.19 -4.23
N ASN A 30 -9.80 -13.16 -3.54
CA ASN A 30 -9.91 -14.56 -4.00
C ASN A 30 -8.56 -15.18 -4.44
N GLY A 31 -7.50 -14.94 -3.67
CA GLY A 31 -6.16 -15.47 -3.95
C GLY A 31 -5.42 -14.76 -5.09
N ARG A 32 -5.96 -13.66 -5.63
CA ARG A 32 -5.35 -12.88 -6.71
C ARG A 32 -5.09 -11.45 -6.27
N THR A 33 -4.00 -10.86 -6.76
CA THR A 33 -3.63 -9.48 -6.48
C THR A 33 -3.81 -8.63 -7.73
N TYR A 34 -4.57 -7.54 -7.59
CA TYR A 34 -4.83 -6.59 -8.67
C TYR A 34 -4.19 -5.24 -8.32
N LEU A 35 -3.44 -4.66 -9.25
CA LEU A 35 -2.88 -3.32 -9.10
C LEU A 35 -4.01 -2.29 -9.22
N ARG A 36 -4.14 -1.40 -8.23
CA ARG A 36 -5.05 -0.24 -8.29
C ARG A 36 -4.36 1.01 -8.79
N GLY A 37 -3.08 1.19 -8.47
CA GLY A 37 -2.31 2.34 -8.93
C GLY A 37 -1.06 2.60 -8.10
N TYR A 38 -0.41 3.71 -8.45
CA TYR A 38 0.73 4.25 -7.75
C TYR A 38 0.38 5.65 -7.25
N CYS A 39 0.67 5.90 -5.98
CA CYS A 39 0.45 7.17 -5.32
C CYS A 39 1.80 7.84 -5.05
N ALA A 40 1.92 9.10 -5.42
CA ALA A 40 3.11 9.90 -5.12
C ALA A 40 2.99 10.59 -3.75
N THR A 41 1.76 10.79 -3.28
CA THR A 41 1.48 11.41 -1.99
C THR A 41 0.55 10.56 -1.14
N VAL A 42 0.55 10.86 0.16
CA VAL A 42 -0.39 10.27 1.12
C VAL A 42 -1.84 10.68 0.81
N ALA A 43 -2.07 11.85 0.20
CA ALA A 43 -3.41 12.30 -0.14
C ALA A 43 -4.03 11.45 -1.27
N ASP A 44 -3.22 11.03 -2.24
CA ASP A 44 -3.66 10.21 -3.39
C ASP A 44 -4.28 8.87 -2.93
N LEU A 45 -3.88 8.36 -1.77
CA LEU A 45 -4.42 7.12 -1.20
C LEU A 45 -5.95 7.19 -1.02
N GLY A 46 -6.48 8.36 -0.65
CA GLY A 46 -7.91 8.58 -0.51
C GLY A 46 -8.66 8.40 -1.84
N GLU A 47 -8.05 8.81 -2.96
CA GLU A 47 -8.63 8.61 -4.31
C GLU A 47 -8.71 7.12 -4.68
N HIS A 48 -7.82 6.30 -4.10
CA HIS A 48 -7.82 4.85 -4.24
C HIS A 48 -8.68 4.14 -3.18
N GLY A 49 -9.46 4.89 -2.39
CA GLY A 49 -10.36 4.36 -1.36
C GLY A 49 -9.62 3.74 -0.18
N VAL A 50 -8.43 4.24 0.14
CA VAL A 50 -7.64 3.81 1.29
C VAL A 50 -7.81 4.81 2.42
N ASP A 51 -8.30 4.34 3.57
CA ASP A 51 -8.28 5.09 4.83
C ASP A 51 -7.01 4.75 5.61
N LEU A 52 -6.20 5.78 5.90
CA LEU A 52 -4.96 5.66 6.65
C LEU A 52 -5.19 5.13 8.07
N ALA A 53 -6.33 5.46 8.69
CA ALA A 53 -6.64 5.04 10.04
C ALA A 53 -6.87 3.52 10.15
N GLU A 54 -7.14 2.86 9.02
CA GLU A 54 -7.40 1.42 8.96
C GLU A 54 -6.18 0.61 8.52
N LEU A 55 -5.08 1.27 8.17
CA LEU A 55 -3.84 0.61 7.75
C LEU A 55 -3.09 0.04 8.95
N VAL A 56 -2.78 -1.25 8.88
CA VAL A 56 -1.96 -1.97 9.87
C VAL A 56 -0.69 -2.43 9.18
N GLU A 57 0.47 -2.17 9.80
CA GLU A 57 1.75 -2.64 9.30
C GLU A 57 1.78 -4.18 9.28
N ASP A 58 2.05 -4.78 8.11
CA ASP A 58 1.95 -6.23 7.89
C ASP A 58 3.09 -7.00 8.57
N ARG A 59 4.26 -6.37 8.66
CA ARG A 59 5.37 -6.84 9.48
C ARG A 59 6.05 -5.63 10.10
N PRO A 60 6.39 -5.66 11.39
CA PRO A 60 7.39 -4.73 11.88
C PRO A 60 8.62 -4.87 10.98
N LEU A 61 9.24 -3.75 10.61
CA LEU A 61 10.61 -3.77 10.10
C LEU A 61 11.45 -4.55 11.13
N ASP A 62 11.71 -5.84 10.86
CA ASP A 62 12.75 -6.58 11.56
C ASP A 62 13.99 -5.69 11.46
N HIS A 63 14.45 -5.20 12.62
CA HIS A 63 15.44 -4.15 12.75
C HIS A 63 16.62 -4.36 11.78
N LEU A 64 16.96 -3.33 10.99
CA LEU A 64 18.31 -2.88 10.61
C LEU A 64 18.25 -1.78 9.54
#